data_AF-A0A0R2U387-F1
#
_entry.id   AF-A0A0R2U387-F1
#
_cell.length_a   1.000
_cell.length_b   1.000
_cell.length_c   1.000
_cell.angle_alpha   90.00
_cell.angle_beta   90.00
_cell.angle_gamma   90.00
#
_symmetry.space_group_name_H-M   'P 1'
#
loop_
_entity.id
_entity.type
_entity.pdbx_description
1 polymer ?
#
loop_
_entity_poly.entity_id
_entity_poly.type
_entity_poly.pdbx_seq_one_letter_code
_entity_poly.pdbx_strand_id
1 'polypeptide(L)' 'MKIAELIKRESMGTFFGWMWIVGTFSAVYFFVQAFFYQDSWIPFLLASAIGILGKQFLKDFEAGKNS' A
#
# COMPACT_ATOMS: atom_id res chain seq x y z
N MET A 1 -0.27 24.64 -14.40
CA MET A 1 -0.70 23.86 -13.21
C MET A 1 -0.52 24.71 -11.99
N LYS A 2 -1.53 24.79 -11.13
CA LYS A 2 -1.44 25.56 -9.88
C LYS A 2 -0.57 24.77 -8.89
N ILE A 3 0.29 25.44 -8.13
CA ILE A 3 1.23 24.81 -7.15
C ILE A 3 0.53 23.80 -6.23
N ALA A 4 -0.74 24.06 -5.87
CA ALA A 4 -1.58 23.15 -5.08
C ALA A 4 -1.80 21.76 -5.73
N GLU A 5 -1.88 21.67 -7.06
CA GLU A 5 -2.06 20.40 -7.77
C GLU A 5 -0.79 19.55 -7.75
N LEU A 6 0.39 20.19 -7.81
CA LEU A 6 1.69 19.52 -7.71
C LEU A 6 1.90 18.92 -6.31
N ILE A 7 1.61 19.70 -5.27
CA ILE A 7 1.71 19.25 -3.87
C ILE A 7 0.74 18.09 -3.61
N LYS A 8 -0.50 18.18 -4.13
CA LYS A 8 -1.49 17.10 -4.00
C LYS A 8 -1.02 15.83 -4.72
N ARG A 9 -0.38 15.96 -5.88
CA ARG A 9 0.20 14.82 -6.60
C ARG A 9 1.30 14.14 -5.78
N GLU A 10 2.30 14.87 -5.30
CA GLU A 10 3.39 14.27 -4.51
C GLU A 10 2.91 13.61 -3.23
N SER A 11 1.92 14.22 -2.56
CA SER A 11 1.27 13.65 -1.38
C SER A 11 0.59 12.31 -1.68
N MET A 12 -0.11 12.19 -2.82
CA MET A 12 -0.78 10.95 -3.24
C MET A 12 0.23 9.83 -3.54
N GLY A 13 1.33 10.13 -4.25
CA GLY A 13 2.40 9.15 -4.49
C GLY A 13 3.02 8.66 -3.18
N THR A 14 3.30 9.58 -2.25
CA THR A 14 3.81 9.24 -0.91
C THR A 14 2.83 8.36 -0.14
N PHE A 15 1.54 8.67 -0.18
CA PHE A 15 0.48 7.88 0.45
C PHE A 15 0.41 6.44 -0.09
N PHE A 16 0.43 6.26 -1.42
CA PHE A 16 0.42 4.92 -2.02
C PHE A 16 1.68 4.11 -1.68
N GLY A 17 2.84 4.77 -1.59
CA GLY A 17 4.08 4.17 -1.09
C GLY A 17 3.94 3.67 0.34
N TRP A 18 3.35 4.48 1.23
CA TRP A 18 3.09 4.05 2.61
C TRP A 18 2.08 2.90 2.69
N MET A 19 1.03 2.90 1.86
CA MET A 19 0.08 1.78 1.79
C MET A 19 0.77 0.47 1.41
N TRP A 20 1.67 0.50 0.42
CA TRP A 20 2.49 -0.67 0.08
C TRP A 20 3.25 -1.12 1.33
N ILE A 21 4.07 -0.24 1.90
CA ILE A 21 5.02 -0.57 2.97
C ILE A 21 4.28 -1.14 4.16
N VAL A 22 3.29 -0.41 4.70
CA VAL A 22 2.52 -0.81 5.88
C VAL A 22 1.73 -2.09 5.60
N GLY A 23 1.11 -2.22 4.42
CA GLY A 23 0.38 -3.43 4.03
C GLY A 23 1.29 -4.66 4.00
N THR A 24 2.51 -4.52 3.46
CA THR A 24 3.48 -5.63 3.38
C THR A 24 3.98 -6.07 4.76
N PHE A 25 4.39 -5.12 5.61
CA PHE A 25 4.84 -5.46 6.97
C PHE A 25 3.70 -6.04 7.81
N SER A 26 2.49 -5.48 7.70
CA SER A 26 1.30 -6.00 8.38
C SER A 26 0.96 -7.41 7.90
N ALA A 27 1.08 -7.69 6.60
CA ALA A 27 0.85 -9.03 6.06
C ALA A 27 1.82 -10.05 6.65
N VAL A 28 3.12 -9.71 6.75
CA VAL A 28 4.09 -10.61 7.40
C VAL A 28 3.74 -10.85 8.87
N TYR A 29 3.38 -9.81 9.60
CA TYR A 29 2.96 -9.93 11.00
C TYR A 29 1.74 -10.84 11.15
N PHE A 30 0.67 -10.59 10.40
CA PHE A 30 -0.56 -11.37 10.49
C PHE A 30 -0.42 -12.79 9.95
N PHE A 31 0.49 -13.01 9.00
CA PHE A 31 0.86 -14.35 8.57
C PHE A 31 1.46 -15.16 9.73
N VAL A 32 2.41 -14.58 10.46
CA VAL A 32 3.01 -15.22 11.64
C VAL A 32 1.92 -15.49 12.70
N GLN A 33 1.03 -14.52 12.95
CA GLN A 33 -0.09 -14.70 13.89
C GLN A 33 -1.00 -15.88 13.48
N ALA A 34 -1.49 -15.88 12.24
CA ALA A 34 -2.38 -16.92 11.74
C ALA A 34 -1.71 -18.31 11.69
N PHE A 35 -0.43 -18.37 11.33
CA PHE A 35 0.30 -19.63 11.18
C PHE A 35 0.66 -20.27 12.52
N PHE A 36 1.17 -19.49 13.48
CA PHE A 36 1.67 -20.03 14.76
C PHE A 36 0.63 -20.05 15.87
N TYR A 37 -0.34 -19.13 15.85
CA TYR A 37 -1.32 -18.98 16.94
C TYR A 37 -2.73 -19.46 16.55
N GLN A 38 -2.90 -20.04 15.35
CA GLN A 38 -4.19 -20.47 14.78
C GLN A 38 -5.24 -19.34 14.74
N ASP A 39 -4.77 -18.09 14.69
CA ASP A 39 -5.62 -16.92 14.50
C ASP A 39 -6.23 -16.88 13.10
N SER A 40 -7.24 -16.03 12.93
CA SER A 40 -7.90 -15.84 11.65
C SER A 40 -6.94 -15.36 10.56
N TRP A 41 -7.09 -15.90 9.35
CA TRP A 41 -6.35 -15.46 8.16
C TRP A 41 -6.89 -14.16 7.54
N ILE A 42 -8.06 -13.67 7.98
CA ILE A 42 -8.70 -12.47 7.43
C ILE A 42 -7.80 -11.23 7.52
N PRO A 43 -7.15 -10.91 8.67
CA PRO A 43 -6.25 -9.76 8.77
C PRO A 43 -5.06 -9.85 7.83
N PHE A 44 -4.51 -11.05 7.61
CA PHE A 44 -3.44 -11.29 6.64
C PHE A 44 -3.89 -11.00 5.20
N LEU A 45 -5.06 -11.51 4.81
CA LEU A 45 -5.60 -11.30 3.47
C LEU A 45 -5.88 -9.81 3.20
N LEU A 46 -6.45 -9.10 4.19
CA LEU A 46 -6.70 -7.66 4.10
C LEU A 46 -5.40 -6.87 3.98
N ALA A 47 -4.40 -7.14 4.83
CA ALA A 47 -3.11 -6.47 4.78
C ALA A 47 -2.40 -6.70 3.43
N SER A 48 -2.47 -7.94 2.92
CA SER A 48 -1.94 -8.30 1.61
C SER A 48 -2.64 -7.55 0.49
N ALA A 49 -3.97 -7.47 0.50
CA ALA A 49 -4.74 -6.72 -0.49
C ALA A 49 -4.39 -5.23 -0.47
N ILE A 50 -4.28 -4.61 0.70
CA ILE A 50 -3.87 -3.20 0.86
C ILE A 50 -2.46 -2.98 0.30
N GLY A 51 -1.52 -3.87 0.61
CA GLY A 51 -0.14 -3.76 0.11
C GLY A 51 -0.06 -3.88 -1.41
N ILE A 52 -0.79 -4.84 -2.00
CA ILE A 52 -0.86 -5.04 -3.46
C ILE A 52 -1.50 -3.82 -4.14
N LEU A 53 -2.63 -3.34 -3.63
CA LEU A 53 -3.32 -2.18 -4.20
C LEU A 53 -2.47 -0.91 -4.06
N GLY A 54 -1.83 -0.69 -2.92
CA GLY A 54 -0.91 0.44 -2.71
C GLY A 54 0.23 0.42 -3.73
N LYS A 55 0.83 -0.75 -3.97
CA LYS A 55 1.87 -0.93 -5.00
C LYS A 55 1.36 -0.67 -6.42
N GLN A 56 0.16 -1.15 -6.75
CA GLN A 56 -0.43 -0.94 -8.06
C GLN A 56 -0.72 0.54 -8.30
N PHE A 57 -1.39 1.22 -7.35
CA PHE A 57 -1.67 2.65 -7.45
C PHE A 57 -0.40 3.51 -7.51
N LEU A 58 0.65 3.14 -6.78
CA LEU A 58 1.94 3.81 -6.89
C LEU A 58 2.51 3.71 -8.31
N LYS A 59 2.52 2.51 -8.90
CA LYS A 59 2.99 2.30 -10.26
C LYS A 59 2.17 3.08 -11.29
N ASP A 60 0.86 3.05 -11.18
CA ASP A 60 -0.03 3.77 -12.10
C ASP A 60 0.17 5.29 -11.97
N PHE A 61 0.39 5.78 -10.74
CA PHE A 61 0.72 7.17 -10.46
C PHE A 61 2.06 7.59 -11.06
N GLU A 62 3.10 6.78 -10.91
CA GLU A 62 4.44 7.01 -11.48
C GLU A 62 4.42 6.95 -13.01
N ALA A 63 3.71 5.98 -13.60
CA ALA A 63 3.53 5.86 -15.05
C ALA A 63 2.83 7.10 -15.63
N GLY A 64 1.77 7.60 -14.97
CA GLY A 64 1.10 8.84 -15.36
C GLY A 64 1.92 10.11 -15.08
N LYS A 65 3.04 10.04 -14.37
CA LYS A 65 3.98 11.16 -14.18
C LYS A 65 5.03 11.24 -15.28
N ASN A 66 5.29 10.14 -15.98
CA ASN A 66 6.28 10.02 -17.05
C ASN A 66 5.69 10.08 -18.48
N SER A 67 4.38 10.29 -18.63
CA SER A 67 3.68 10.50 -19.90
C SER A 67 3.23 11.95 -20.03
#